data_AF-A0A5R9DVN1-F1
#
_entry.id   AF-A0A5R9DVN1-F1
#
_cell.length_a   1.000
_cell.length_b   1.000
_cell.length_c   1.000
_cell.angle_alpha   90.00
_cell.angle_beta   90.00
_cell.angle_gamma   90.00
#
_symmetry.space_group_name_H-M   'P 1'
#
loop_
_entity.id
_entity.type
_entity.pdbx_description
1 polymer ?
#
loop_
_entity_poly.entity_id
_entity_poly.type
_entity_poly.pdbx_seq_one_letter_code
_entity_poly.pdbx_strand_id
1 'polypeptide(L)'
;MKKLLLLTLLFTLSGCSYFTSEPESVTTPNQETQTESQSEEVAQEATESTPANNTFDNVFNETVIGQDRYPATTLPDSIPISDLRVAIDEFYTEAMPEDEKEMNYEKIDPETIETLQETFSENEVYEPLDITVDQISLELGGETNYIARIVVGMPYEEAEDLIEEHDILVLNEALSQLENRLVLLAHYDGEADTLTPYHLNNSTTSIFSLADSEGETSSDSE
;
A
#
# COMPACT_ATOMS: atom_id res chain seq x y z
N MET A 1 46.86 11.06 40.95
CA MET A 1 45.94 12.20 41.17
C MET A 1 44.81 12.03 40.16
N LYS A 2 43.59 11.62 40.58
CA LYS A 2 42.40 12.47 40.84
C LYS A 2 42.00 13.24 39.55
N LYS A 3 40.82 13.09 38.93
CA LYS A 3 39.47 12.82 39.46
C LYS A 3 38.54 12.15 38.43
N LEU A 4 37.77 11.20 38.95
CA LEU A 4 36.43 10.77 38.56
C LEU A 4 35.43 11.92 38.78
N LEU A 5 34.44 12.11 37.91
CA LEU A 5 33.16 12.70 38.33
C LEU A 5 31.99 12.21 37.46
N LEU A 6 31.28 11.26 38.04
CA LEU A 6 29.90 10.89 37.78
C LEU A 6 28.99 11.96 38.42
N LEU A 7 27.89 12.37 37.78
CA LEU A 7 26.79 13.01 38.48
C LEU A 7 25.44 12.64 37.85
N THR A 8 24.78 11.67 38.46
CA THR A 8 23.32 11.47 38.45
C THR A 8 22.70 12.32 39.57
N LEU A 9 21.56 13.00 39.34
CA LEU A 9 20.34 12.86 40.17
C LEU A 9 19.13 13.65 39.62
N LEU A 10 17.96 13.04 39.86
CA LEU A 10 16.61 13.40 39.47
C LEU A 10 15.87 14.41 40.38
N PHE A 11 14.72 14.84 39.84
CA PHE A 11 13.42 15.19 40.45
C PHE A 11 13.22 16.57 41.08
N THR A 12 12.20 17.28 40.56
CA THR A 12 11.09 17.76 41.40
C THR A 12 9.75 17.67 40.65
N LEU A 13 8.82 16.90 41.21
CA LEU A 13 7.38 17.08 41.05
C LEU A 13 6.97 18.37 41.79
N SER A 14 6.03 19.12 41.23
CA SER A 14 5.20 20.08 41.96
C SER A 14 3.76 19.92 41.47
N GLY A 15 2.86 19.67 42.43
CA GLY A 15 1.46 19.36 42.20
C GLY A 15 0.50 20.49 42.58
N CYS A 16 -0.77 20.16 42.35
CA CYS A 16 -1.98 20.57 43.07
C CYS A 16 -2.46 22.04 42.99
N SER A 17 -3.61 22.21 42.34
CA SER A 17 -4.73 22.99 42.87
C SER A 17 -6.02 22.20 42.60
N TYR A 18 -6.55 21.52 43.63
CA TYR A 18 -7.78 21.83 44.39
C TYR A 18 -9.06 21.86 43.52
N PHE A 19 -9.94 20.84 43.54
CA PHE A 19 -10.95 20.39 44.53
C PHE A 19 -12.39 20.85 44.18
N THR A 20 -13.14 19.90 43.58
CA THR A 20 -14.53 19.46 43.87
C THR A 20 -15.71 20.44 43.74
N SER A 21 -16.74 20.06 42.95
CA SER A 21 -18.08 19.61 43.43
C SER A 21 -19.11 19.51 42.28
N GLU A 22 -19.58 18.30 41.97
CA GLU A 22 -20.99 18.02 41.60
C GLU A 22 -21.62 17.34 42.82
N PRO A 23 -22.90 17.58 43.16
CA PRO A 23 -23.97 16.73 42.60
C PRO A 23 -25.37 17.37 42.43
N GLU A 24 -26.11 16.80 41.47
CA GLU A 24 -27.55 16.45 41.43
C GLU A 24 -28.67 17.41 41.93
N SER A 25 -29.52 17.79 40.95
CA SER A 25 -30.96 17.48 40.82
C SER A 25 -32.07 18.25 41.59
N VAL A 26 -33.26 18.26 40.95
CA VAL A 26 -34.66 18.39 41.48
C VAL A 26 -35.49 19.68 41.13
N THR A 27 -36.30 19.55 40.05
CA THR A 27 -37.79 19.72 39.94
C THR A 27 -38.49 21.06 39.56
N THR A 28 -39.04 21.10 38.32
CA THR A 28 -40.45 21.21 37.77
C THR A 28 -41.54 22.02 38.58
N PRO A 29 -42.68 22.58 38.03
CA PRO A 29 -43.53 22.03 36.95
C PRO A 29 -44.48 22.93 36.07
N ASN A 30 -44.91 22.38 34.92
CA ASN A 30 -46.26 22.39 34.29
C ASN A 30 -46.08 22.02 32.79
N GLN A 31 -46.87 21.18 32.11
CA GLN A 31 -48.26 20.77 32.27
C GLN A 31 -48.47 19.41 31.56
N GLU A 32 -49.50 18.70 32.02
CA GLU A 32 -49.99 17.39 31.58
C GLU A 32 -50.32 17.28 30.08
N THR A 33 -50.15 16.10 29.48
CA THR A 33 -51.25 15.30 28.93
C THR A 33 -50.75 13.89 28.57
N GLN A 34 -51.29 12.89 29.27
CA GLN A 34 -51.31 11.47 28.93
C GLN A 34 -51.97 11.24 27.57
N THR A 35 -51.44 10.31 26.76
CA THR A 35 -52.22 9.21 26.14
C THR A 35 -51.26 8.13 25.66
N GLU A 36 -51.43 6.92 26.19
CA GLU A 36 -50.84 5.67 25.71
C GLU A 36 -51.30 5.36 24.28
N SER A 37 -50.38 4.89 23.44
CA SER A 37 -50.67 3.81 22.48
C SER A 37 -49.35 3.13 22.11
N GLN A 38 -49.23 1.88 22.54
CA GLN A 38 -48.29 0.91 21.99
C GLN A 38 -48.64 0.63 20.53
N SER A 39 -47.64 0.65 19.66
CA SER A 39 -47.50 -0.29 18.56
C SER A 39 -46.03 -0.32 18.17
N GLU A 40 -45.41 -1.49 18.33
CA GLU A 40 -44.14 -1.83 17.68
C GLU A 40 -44.35 -1.81 16.17
N GLU A 41 -43.52 -1.05 15.46
CA GLU A 41 -43.18 -1.35 14.08
C GLU A 41 -41.66 -1.26 13.96
N VAL A 42 -41.07 -2.41 13.62
CA VAL A 42 -39.65 -2.61 13.37
C VAL A 42 -39.29 -1.83 12.11
N ALA A 43 -38.74 -0.63 12.27
CA ALA A 43 -38.03 0.07 11.22
C ALA A 43 -36.57 -0.42 11.23
N GLN A 44 -36.29 -1.27 10.27
CA GLN A 44 -34.98 -1.75 9.86
C GLN A 44 -34.07 -0.54 9.57
N GLU A 45 -33.16 -0.19 10.49
CA GLU A 45 -32.04 0.70 10.19
C GLU A 45 -31.05 -0.06 9.30
N ALA A 46 -31.34 0.00 8.00
CA ALA A 46 -30.35 -0.13 6.96
C ALA A 46 -29.63 1.23 6.84
N THR A 47 -28.45 1.32 7.42
CA THR A 47 -27.47 2.41 7.25
C THR A 47 -26.17 1.83 7.79
N GLU A 48 -25.08 1.68 7.06
CA GLU A 48 -24.65 2.24 5.78
C GLU A 48 -23.70 1.19 5.21
N SER A 49 -23.97 0.69 4.00
CA SER A 49 -22.86 0.19 3.20
C SER A 49 -22.00 1.41 2.89
N THR A 50 -20.86 1.52 3.56
CA THR A 50 -19.82 2.49 3.19
C THR A 50 -19.67 2.41 1.68
N PRO A 51 -19.96 3.47 0.91
CA PRO A 51 -19.63 3.45 -0.49
C PRO A 51 -18.11 3.26 -0.56
N ALA A 52 -17.66 2.21 -1.25
CA ALA A 52 -16.25 1.98 -1.52
C ALA A 52 -15.71 3.26 -2.16
N ASN A 53 -14.89 3.96 -1.38
CA ASN A 53 -14.49 5.31 -1.71
C ASN A 53 -13.34 5.23 -2.70
N ASN A 54 -13.65 5.03 -3.98
CA ASN A 54 -12.71 5.24 -5.10
C ASN A 54 -12.43 6.76 -5.25
N THR A 55 -11.97 7.41 -4.18
CA THR A 55 -11.51 8.82 -4.18
C THR A 55 -10.02 8.93 -4.42
N PHE A 56 -9.35 7.81 -4.69
CA PHE A 56 -7.92 7.78 -4.96
C PHE A 56 -7.69 7.73 -6.46
N ASP A 57 -6.77 8.56 -6.93
CA ASP A 57 -6.42 8.64 -8.36
C ASP A 57 -5.67 7.37 -8.85
N ASN A 58 -5.13 6.57 -7.92
CA ASN A 58 -4.38 5.33 -8.19
C ASN A 58 -4.26 4.44 -6.94
N VAL A 59 -3.52 3.33 -6.99
CA VAL A 59 -3.41 2.37 -5.87
C VAL A 59 -2.47 2.86 -4.77
N PHE A 60 -1.28 3.37 -5.10
CA PHE A 60 -0.21 3.65 -4.13
C PHE A 60 0.10 5.15 -3.93
N ASN A 61 -0.74 6.03 -4.45
CA ASN A 61 -0.49 7.48 -4.50
C ASN A 61 0.75 7.83 -5.34
N GLU A 62 1.06 7.01 -6.32
CA GLU A 62 2.28 7.14 -7.09
C GLU A 62 2.22 8.27 -8.11
N THR A 63 3.38 8.81 -8.46
CA THR A 63 3.58 9.82 -9.51
C THR A 63 4.70 9.36 -10.43
N VAL A 64 4.44 9.33 -11.74
CA VAL A 64 5.43 8.92 -12.74
C VAL A 64 6.50 10.01 -12.92
N ILE A 65 7.76 9.60 -12.92
CA ILE A 65 8.91 10.47 -13.15
C ILE A 65 9.39 10.23 -14.59
N GLY A 66 9.15 11.20 -15.46
CA GLY A 66 9.58 11.13 -16.86
C GLY A 66 8.38 11.09 -17.80
N GLN A 67 8.36 10.12 -18.72
CA GLN A 67 7.27 9.97 -19.69
C GLN A 67 6.17 9.08 -19.13
N ASP A 68 4.96 9.65 -19.07
CA ASP A 68 3.77 8.93 -18.67
C ASP A 68 3.18 8.20 -19.88
N ARG A 69 3.44 6.88 -19.97
CA ARG A 69 3.03 6.02 -21.10
C ARG A 69 1.80 5.17 -20.81
N TYR A 70 1.50 4.95 -19.54
CA TYR A 70 0.47 4.03 -19.05
C TYR A 70 -0.50 4.78 -18.14
N PRO A 71 -1.75 4.30 -17.98
CA PRO A 71 -2.65 4.84 -16.99
C PRO A 71 -2.11 4.65 -15.56
N ALA A 72 -2.73 5.37 -14.63
CA ALA A 72 -2.56 5.17 -13.19
C ALA A 72 -2.84 3.70 -12.80
N THR A 73 -2.18 3.22 -11.73
CA THR A 73 -2.49 1.87 -11.24
C THR A 73 -3.92 1.79 -10.74
N THR A 74 -4.58 0.66 -11.01
CA THR A 74 -5.95 0.37 -10.60
C THR A 74 -6.06 -1.04 -10.03
N LEU A 75 -6.99 -1.23 -9.10
CA LEU A 75 -7.37 -2.55 -8.58
C LEU A 75 -8.88 -2.77 -8.78
N PRO A 76 -9.36 -4.01 -8.75
CA PRO A 76 -10.79 -4.30 -8.73
C PRO A 76 -11.52 -3.57 -7.60
N ASP A 77 -12.74 -3.10 -7.85
CA ASP A 77 -13.59 -2.38 -6.87
C ASP A 77 -13.85 -3.17 -5.57
N SER A 78 -13.62 -4.48 -5.57
CA SER A 78 -13.72 -5.34 -4.39
C SER A 78 -12.60 -5.09 -3.37
N ILE A 79 -11.49 -4.47 -3.76
CA ILE A 79 -10.35 -4.20 -2.89
C ILE A 79 -10.43 -2.75 -2.37
N PRO A 80 -10.62 -2.53 -1.06
CA PRO A 80 -10.72 -1.20 -0.49
C PRO A 80 -9.34 -0.51 -0.46
N ILE A 81 -9.05 0.33 -1.45
CA ILE A 81 -7.76 1.04 -1.61
C ILE A 81 -7.37 1.84 -0.35
N SER A 82 -8.34 2.45 0.35
CA SER A 82 -8.06 3.21 1.59
C SER A 82 -7.42 2.33 2.66
N ASP A 83 -7.99 1.15 2.90
CA ASP A 83 -7.53 0.23 3.94
C ASP A 83 -6.21 -0.42 3.53
N LEU A 84 -6.06 -0.72 2.24
CA LEU A 84 -4.83 -1.22 1.66
C LEU A 84 -3.66 -0.25 1.89
N ARG A 85 -3.84 1.03 1.60
CA ARG A 85 -2.78 2.04 1.79
C ARG A 85 -2.37 2.17 3.26
N VAL A 86 -3.32 2.14 4.18
CA VAL A 86 -3.02 2.16 5.62
C VAL A 86 -2.20 0.93 6.03
N ALA A 87 -2.58 -0.26 5.56
CA ALA A 87 -1.86 -1.48 5.86
C ALA A 87 -0.44 -1.50 5.27
N ILE A 88 -0.28 -1.00 4.03
CA ILE A 88 1.03 -0.85 3.38
C ILE A 88 1.93 0.10 4.16
N ASP A 89 1.41 1.26 4.57
CA ASP A 89 2.17 2.27 5.31
C ASP A 89 2.59 1.79 6.71
N GLU A 90 1.68 1.11 7.42
CA GLU A 90 1.95 0.49 8.73
C GLU A 90 3.02 -0.59 8.59
N PHE A 91 2.87 -1.50 7.62
CA PHE A 91 3.84 -2.55 7.37
C PHE A 91 5.22 -1.99 6.99
N TYR A 92 5.28 -1.03 6.06
CA TYR A 92 6.52 -0.38 5.68
C TYR A 92 7.19 0.27 6.88
N THR A 93 6.43 0.99 7.70
CA THR A 93 6.96 1.69 8.88
C THR A 93 7.52 0.72 9.92
N GLU A 94 6.80 -0.36 10.23
CA GLU A 94 7.11 -1.24 11.35
C GLU A 94 8.01 -2.42 11.01
N ALA A 95 7.89 -2.99 9.81
CA ALA A 95 8.52 -4.25 9.43
C ALA A 95 9.76 -4.07 8.55
N MET A 96 9.82 -3.02 7.73
CA MET A 96 10.95 -2.83 6.83
C MET A 96 12.18 -2.29 7.59
N PRO A 97 13.37 -2.88 7.43
CA PRO A 97 14.60 -2.36 8.03
C PRO A 97 14.94 -0.95 7.51
N GLU A 98 15.45 -0.08 8.39
CA GLU A 98 15.73 1.31 8.05
C GLU A 98 16.76 1.48 6.93
N ASP A 99 17.79 0.62 6.91
CA ASP A 99 18.80 0.62 5.84
C ASP A 99 18.20 0.25 4.48
N GLU A 100 17.16 -0.58 4.44
CA GLU A 100 16.44 -0.89 3.21
C GLU A 100 15.54 0.28 2.78
N LYS A 101 14.91 0.99 3.74
CA LYS A 101 14.11 2.19 3.44
C LYS A 101 14.98 3.30 2.86
N GLU A 102 16.14 3.55 3.47
CA GLU A 102 17.08 4.60 3.08
C GLU A 102 17.49 4.51 1.60
N MET A 103 17.58 3.29 1.05
CA MET A 103 17.91 3.10 -0.36
C MET A 103 16.85 3.63 -1.32
N ASN A 104 15.63 3.84 -0.86
CA ASN A 104 14.52 4.34 -1.68
C ASN A 104 14.33 5.86 -1.57
N TYR A 105 15.02 6.56 -0.65
CA TYR A 105 14.84 8.01 -0.48
C TYR A 105 15.53 8.84 -1.57
N GLU A 106 16.51 8.27 -2.25
CA GLU A 106 17.18 8.90 -3.39
C GLU A 106 16.64 8.38 -4.71
N LYS A 107 16.50 9.27 -5.71
CA LYS A 107 16.11 8.89 -7.07
C LYS A 107 17.07 7.86 -7.64
N ILE A 108 16.53 6.93 -8.42
CA ILE A 108 17.34 5.99 -9.21
C ILE A 108 18.06 6.78 -10.31
N ASP A 109 19.31 6.43 -10.58
CA ASP A 109 20.06 7.05 -11.66
C ASP A 109 19.39 6.72 -13.02
N PRO A 110 19.18 7.70 -13.90
CA PRO A 110 18.62 7.44 -15.23
C PRO A 110 19.38 6.37 -16.03
N GLU A 111 20.71 6.27 -15.88
CA GLU A 111 21.53 5.24 -16.54
C GLU A 111 21.17 3.83 -16.03
N THR A 112 20.80 3.69 -14.75
CA THR A 112 20.32 2.41 -14.19
C THR A 112 18.96 2.02 -14.77
N ILE A 113 18.04 2.98 -14.94
CA ILE A 113 16.74 2.72 -15.57
C ILE A 113 16.91 2.33 -17.05
N GLU A 114 17.81 3.01 -17.77
CA GLU A 114 18.13 2.68 -19.17
C GLU A 114 18.76 1.29 -19.28
N THR A 115 19.71 0.94 -18.40
CA THR A 115 20.34 -0.39 -18.36
C THR A 115 19.32 -1.51 -18.10
N LEU A 116 18.36 -1.29 -17.19
CA LEU A 116 17.27 -2.24 -16.96
C LEU A 116 16.38 -2.39 -18.18
N GLN A 117 15.99 -1.29 -18.80
CA GLN A 117 15.18 -1.31 -20.01
C GLN A 117 15.90 -2.05 -21.15
N GLU A 118 17.20 -1.82 -21.34
CA GLU A 118 18.03 -2.54 -22.30
C GLU A 118 18.07 -4.04 -21.97
N THR A 119 18.28 -4.40 -20.70
CA THR A 119 18.30 -5.81 -20.26
C THR A 119 17.02 -6.56 -20.66
N PHE A 120 15.85 -5.97 -20.41
CA PHE A 120 14.58 -6.61 -20.76
C PHE A 120 14.32 -6.61 -22.27
N SER A 121 14.74 -5.57 -22.99
CA SER A 121 14.47 -5.46 -24.43
C SER A 121 15.44 -6.24 -25.33
N GLU A 122 16.68 -6.49 -24.88
CA GLU A 122 17.72 -7.19 -25.66
C GLU A 122 17.83 -8.69 -25.33
N ASN A 123 17.18 -9.14 -24.26
CA ASN A 123 17.21 -10.54 -23.84
C ASN A 123 16.04 -11.31 -24.44
N GLU A 124 16.34 -12.35 -25.24
CA GLU A 124 15.36 -13.22 -25.90
C GLU A 124 14.38 -13.90 -24.91
N VAL A 125 14.75 -14.02 -23.63
CA VAL A 125 13.85 -14.53 -22.59
C VAL A 125 12.72 -13.53 -22.31
N TYR A 126 13.00 -12.24 -22.25
CA TYR A 126 12.03 -11.21 -21.84
C TYR A 126 11.37 -10.48 -23.00
N GLU A 127 11.95 -10.57 -24.21
CA GLU A 127 11.40 -9.97 -25.43
C GLU A 127 9.89 -10.25 -25.64
N PRO A 128 9.36 -11.47 -25.40
CA PRO A 128 7.94 -11.74 -25.60
C PRO A 128 7.01 -10.93 -24.68
N LEU A 129 7.49 -10.45 -23.53
CA LEU A 129 6.69 -9.79 -22.50
C LEU A 129 6.47 -8.29 -22.72
N ASP A 130 7.12 -7.70 -23.73
CA ASP A 130 7.04 -6.26 -24.05
C ASP A 130 7.21 -5.35 -22.81
N ILE A 131 8.30 -5.59 -22.07
CA ILE A 131 8.54 -4.92 -20.79
C ILE A 131 9.03 -3.50 -21.01
N THR A 132 8.43 -2.58 -20.25
CA THR A 132 8.96 -1.23 -20.08
C THR A 132 9.36 -0.96 -18.64
N VAL A 133 10.39 -0.14 -18.47
CA VAL A 133 10.89 0.28 -17.16
C VAL A 133 10.81 1.79 -17.07
N ASP A 134 10.14 2.28 -16.04
CA ASP A 134 10.17 3.68 -15.64
C ASP A 134 10.41 3.84 -14.14
N GLN A 135 10.43 5.09 -13.68
CA GLN A 135 10.59 5.42 -12.28
C GLN A 135 9.33 6.14 -11.80
N ILE A 136 8.90 5.80 -10.59
CA ILE A 136 7.82 6.50 -9.89
C ILE A 136 8.30 7.04 -8.55
N SER A 137 7.57 8.00 -8.01
CA SER A 137 7.63 8.37 -6.60
C SER A 137 6.32 8.05 -5.90
N LEU A 138 6.38 7.57 -4.67
CA LEU A 138 5.21 7.34 -3.82
C LEU A 138 5.55 7.60 -2.34
N GLU A 139 4.54 7.84 -1.51
CA GLU A 139 4.74 8.15 -0.09
C GLU A 139 4.56 6.88 0.76
N LEU A 140 5.60 6.48 1.50
CA LEU A 140 5.56 5.38 2.48
C LEU A 140 6.27 5.82 3.76
N GLY A 141 5.69 5.50 4.92
CA GLY A 141 6.22 5.88 6.23
C GLY A 141 6.34 7.40 6.41
N GLY A 142 5.53 8.18 5.68
CA GLY A 142 5.61 9.65 5.65
C GLY A 142 6.81 10.21 4.87
N GLU A 143 7.58 9.38 4.16
CA GLU A 143 8.71 9.79 3.34
C GLU A 143 8.45 9.52 1.84
N THR A 144 9.03 10.36 0.99
CA THR A 144 8.98 10.14 -0.46
C THR A 144 9.98 9.05 -0.87
N ASN A 145 9.46 7.98 -1.44
CA ASN A 145 10.21 6.85 -1.96
C ASN A 145 10.27 6.90 -3.48
N TYR A 146 11.43 6.59 -4.06
CA TYR A 146 11.68 6.53 -5.49
C TYR A 146 12.02 5.10 -5.89
N ILE A 147 11.16 4.50 -6.71
CA ILE A 147 11.23 3.08 -7.03
C ILE A 147 11.15 2.86 -8.53
N ALA A 148 11.70 1.73 -8.99
CA ALA A 148 11.51 1.30 -10.36
C ALA A 148 10.10 0.73 -10.51
N ARG A 149 9.41 1.11 -11.58
CA ARG A 149 8.16 0.48 -11.99
C ARG A 149 8.41 -0.25 -13.30
N ILE A 150 8.15 -1.54 -13.28
CA ILE A 150 8.27 -2.44 -14.41
C ILE A 150 6.86 -2.74 -14.88
N VAL A 151 6.59 -2.47 -16.15
CA VAL A 151 5.29 -2.70 -16.77
C VAL A 151 5.45 -3.78 -17.82
N VAL A 152 4.80 -4.92 -17.61
CA VAL A 152 4.64 -5.97 -18.61
C VAL A 152 3.50 -5.54 -19.55
N GLY A 153 3.77 -5.53 -20.85
CA GLY A 153 2.90 -4.94 -21.88
C GLY A 153 1.64 -5.74 -22.21
N MET A 154 1.19 -6.60 -21.30
CA MET A 154 0.04 -7.49 -21.47
C MET A 154 -0.57 -7.90 -20.13
N PRO A 155 -1.81 -8.42 -20.11
CA PRO A 155 -2.41 -9.01 -18.92
C PRO A 155 -1.58 -10.15 -18.33
N TYR A 156 -1.71 -10.38 -17.03
CA TYR A 156 -0.93 -11.39 -16.29
C TYR A 156 -1.08 -12.80 -16.87
N GLU A 157 -2.33 -13.24 -17.11
CA GLU A 157 -2.61 -14.57 -17.69
C GLU A 157 -1.96 -14.76 -19.07
N GLU A 158 -1.90 -13.70 -19.88
CA GLU A 158 -1.23 -13.77 -21.19
C GLU A 158 0.29 -13.86 -21.04
N ALA A 159 0.87 -13.12 -20.09
CA ALA A 159 2.30 -13.22 -19.78
C ALA A 159 2.66 -14.61 -19.26
N GLU A 160 1.82 -15.20 -18.41
CA GLU A 160 2.01 -16.52 -17.83
C GLU A 160 1.90 -17.65 -18.88
N ASP A 161 1.01 -17.50 -19.86
CA ASP A 161 0.92 -18.41 -21.02
C ASP A 161 2.18 -18.37 -21.91
N LEU A 162 2.90 -17.24 -21.94
CA LEU A 162 4.15 -17.10 -22.69
C LEU A 162 5.35 -17.63 -21.90
N ILE A 163 5.41 -17.28 -20.62
CA ILE A 163 6.52 -17.58 -19.71
C ILE A 163 5.94 -17.88 -18.33
N GLU A 164 5.97 -19.15 -17.94
CA GLU A 164 5.58 -19.59 -16.59
C GLU A 164 6.47 -18.92 -15.52
N GLU A 165 5.87 -18.47 -14.42
CA GLU A 165 6.53 -17.74 -13.33
C GLU A 165 7.28 -16.48 -13.80
N HIS A 166 6.76 -15.80 -14.83
CA HIS A 166 7.42 -14.63 -15.41
C HIS A 166 7.65 -13.51 -14.39
N ASP A 167 6.73 -13.33 -13.45
CA ASP A 167 6.80 -12.30 -12.41
C ASP A 167 8.04 -12.48 -11.52
N ILE A 168 8.31 -13.72 -11.11
CA ILE A 168 9.51 -14.11 -10.36
C ILE A 168 10.76 -13.88 -11.22
N LEU A 169 10.73 -14.25 -12.49
CA LEU A 169 11.88 -14.07 -13.40
C LEU A 169 12.21 -12.59 -13.61
N VAL A 170 11.19 -11.75 -13.82
CA VAL A 170 11.33 -10.31 -14.04
C VAL A 170 11.78 -9.61 -12.77
N LEU A 171 11.18 -9.93 -11.62
CA LEU A 171 11.59 -9.37 -10.32
C LEU A 171 13.02 -9.74 -9.97
N ASN A 172 13.43 -10.99 -10.18
CA ASN A 172 14.80 -11.43 -9.89
C ASN A 172 15.82 -10.70 -10.76
N GLU A 173 15.54 -10.52 -12.06
CA GLU A 173 16.42 -9.75 -12.95
C GLU A 173 16.54 -8.30 -12.48
N ALA A 174 15.41 -7.65 -12.21
CA ALA A 174 15.39 -6.26 -11.75
C ALA A 174 16.14 -6.06 -10.42
N LEU A 175 15.85 -6.90 -9.42
CA LEU A 175 16.46 -6.83 -8.09
C LEU A 175 17.95 -7.17 -8.12
N SER A 176 18.42 -7.95 -9.10
CA SER A 176 19.85 -8.20 -9.26
C SER A 176 20.65 -6.94 -9.63
N GLN A 177 19.99 -5.95 -10.23
CA GLN A 177 20.58 -4.69 -10.68
C GLN A 177 20.23 -3.50 -9.79
N LEU A 178 19.09 -3.54 -9.11
CA LEU A 178 18.57 -2.46 -8.25
C LEU A 178 19.00 -2.57 -6.78
N GLU A 179 19.99 -3.41 -6.49
CA GLU A 179 20.39 -3.74 -5.13
C GLU A 179 19.17 -4.20 -4.31
N ASN A 180 18.91 -3.64 -3.13
CA ASN A 180 17.75 -3.96 -2.30
C ASN A 180 16.68 -2.84 -2.31
N ARG A 181 16.58 -2.09 -3.41
CA ARG A 181 15.50 -1.11 -3.62
C ARG A 181 14.17 -1.79 -3.86
N LEU A 182 13.09 -1.07 -3.58
CA LEU A 182 11.75 -1.50 -3.94
C LEU A 182 11.54 -1.45 -5.45
N VAL A 183 10.75 -2.40 -5.94
CA VAL A 183 10.33 -2.55 -7.33
C VAL A 183 8.82 -2.75 -7.34
N LEU A 184 8.13 -2.01 -8.20
CA LEU A 184 6.71 -2.22 -8.52
C LEU A 184 6.63 -2.97 -9.85
N LEU A 185 6.06 -4.18 -9.85
CA LEU A 185 5.73 -4.91 -11.07
C LEU A 185 4.22 -4.80 -11.33
N ALA A 186 3.86 -4.41 -12.55
CA ALA A 186 2.48 -4.22 -12.97
C ALA A 186 2.24 -4.75 -14.40
N HIS A 187 0.99 -5.10 -14.68
CA HIS A 187 0.52 -5.59 -15.97
C HIS A 187 -0.40 -4.59 -16.63
N TYR A 188 -0.13 -4.28 -17.89
CA TYR A 188 -0.97 -3.41 -18.68
C TYR A 188 -1.93 -4.22 -19.57
N ASP A 189 -3.22 -4.01 -19.37
CA ASP A 189 -4.26 -4.48 -20.28
C ASP A 189 -4.61 -3.34 -21.26
N GLY A 190 -4.18 -3.48 -22.51
CA GLY A 190 -4.45 -2.51 -23.56
C GLY A 190 -5.89 -2.48 -24.08
N GLU A 191 -6.69 -3.53 -23.83
CA GLU A 191 -8.11 -3.55 -24.19
C GLU A 191 -8.94 -2.79 -23.15
N ALA A 192 -8.65 -3.00 -21.87
CA ALA A 192 -9.32 -2.33 -20.75
C ALA A 192 -8.74 -0.93 -20.43
N ASP A 193 -7.55 -0.63 -20.94
CA ASP A 193 -6.73 0.54 -20.57
C ASP A 193 -6.51 0.63 -19.05
N THR A 194 -6.07 -0.48 -18.46
CA THR A 194 -5.83 -0.60 -17.02
C THR A 194 -4.42 -1.08 -16.73
N LEU A 195 -3.80 -0.49 -15.71
CA LEU A 195 -2.50 -0.92 -15.18
C LEU A 195 -2.72 -1.57 -13.81
N THR A 196 -2.61 -2.89 -13.73
CA THR A 196 -2.85 -3.63 -12.49
C THR A 196 -1.52 -3.94 -11.80
N PRO A 197 -1.27 -3.45 -10.58
CA PRO A 197 -0.07 -3.81 -9.86
C PRO A 197 -0.19 -5.22 -9.31
N TYR A 198 0.87 -6.01 -9.45
CA TYR A 198 0.94 -7.38 -8.93
C TYR A 198 1.89 -7.49 -7.76
N HIS A 199 3.01 -6.77 -7.78
CA HIS A 199 4.01 -6.85 -6.71
C HIS A 199 4.61 -5.49 -6.37
N LEU A 200 4.78 -5.22 -5.07
CA LEU A 200 5.65 -4.17 -4.55
C LEU A 200 6.57 -4.80 -3.52
N ASN A 201 7.84 -4.97 -3.85
CA ASN A 201 8.79 -5.69 -3.01
C ASN A 201 10.23 -5.26 -3.28
N ASN A 202 11.12 -5.59 -2.35
CA ASN A 202 12.56 -5.65 -2.59
C ASN A 202 13.02 -7.13 -2.53
N SER A 203 14.33 -7.37 -2.38
CA SER A 203 14.88 -8.73 -2.37
C SER A 203 14.62 -9.51 -1.08
N THR A 204 14.20 -8.84 0.00
CA THR A 204 14.02 -9.43 1.34
C THR A 204 12.57 -9.36 1.84
N THR A 205 11.78 -8.44 1.29
CA THR A 205 10.49 -8.03 1.85
C THR A 205 9.47 -7.79 0.73
N SER A 206 8.32 -8.45 0.81
CA SER A 206 7.14 -8.15 0.00
C SER A 206 6.18 -7.27 0.80
N ILE A 207 5.88 -6.07 0.26
CA ILE A 207 4.96 -5.09 0.86
C ILE A 207 3.54 -5.32 0.34
N PHE A 208 3.42 -5.62 -0.95
CA PHE A 208 2.16 -5.91 -1.60
C PHE A 208 2.34 -7.04 -2.61
N SER A 209 1.37 -7.94 -2.65
CA SER A 209 1.22 -8.94 -3.68
C SER A 209 -0.27 -9.15 -3.96
N LEU A 210 -0.66 -9.11 -5.23
CA LEU A 210 -2.00 -9.47 -5.67
C LEU A 210 -2.02 -10.98 -5.92
N ALA A 211 -2.84 -11.71 -5.17
CA ALA A 211 -2.99 -13.14 -5.38
C ALA A 211 -3.78 -13.41 -6.66
N ASP A 212 -3.26 -14.33 -7.47
CA ASP A 212 -3.96 -14.82 -8.66
C ASP A 212 -5.26 -15.47 -8.24
N SER A 213 -6.38 -15.03 -8.80
CA SER A 213 -7.67 -15.67 -8.58
C SER A 213 -7.79 -16.93 -9.43
N GLU A 214 -6.84 -17.85 -9.33
CA GLU A 214 -6.98 -19.22 -9.79
C GLU A 214 -7.75 -19.98 -8.69
N GLY A 215 -8.98 -20.39 -9.03
CA GLY A 215 -9.95 -20.89 -8.07
C GLY A 215 -9.49 -22.11 -7.27
N GLU A 216 -9.65 -22.05 -5.95
CA GLU A 216 -9.81 -23.25 -5.14
C GLU A 216 -11.12 -23.97 -5.54
N THR A 217 -11.09 -24.74 -6.63
CA THR A 217 -11.93 -25.93 -6.67
C THR A 217 -11.20 -27.00 -5.86
N SER A 218 -11.54 -27.05 -4.58
CA SER A 218 -11.31 -28.22 -3.74
C SER A 218 -11.91 -29.45 -4.44
N SER A 219 -11.11 -30.21 -5.18
CA SER A 219 -11.48 -31.57 -5.56
C SER A 219 -11.03 -32.51 -4.45
N ASP A 220 -11.69 -32.40 -3.30
CA ASP A 220 -11.83 -33.56 -2.42
C ASP A 220 -12.71 -34.56 -3.17
N SER A 221 -12.06 -35.48 -3.87
CA SER A 221 -12.71 -36.67 -4.40
C SER A 221 -12.45 -37.81 -3.42
N GLU A 222 -13.57 -38.33 -2.91
CA GLU A 222 -13.77 -39.40 -1.93
C GLU A 222 -12.89 -40.66 -2.06
#